data_AF-A0A8T3B238-F1
#
_entry.id   AF-A0A8T3B238-F1
#
_cell.length_a   1.000
_cell.length_b   1.000
_cell.length_c   1.000
_cell.angle_alpha   90.00
_cell.angle_beta   90.00
_cell.angle_gamma   90.00
#
_symmetry.space_group_name_H-M   'P 1'
#
loop_
_entity.id
_entity.type
_entity.pdbx_description
1 polymer ?
#
loop_
_entity_poly.entity_id
_entity_poly.type
_entity_poly.pdbx_seq_one_letter_code
_entity_poly.pdbx_strand_id
1 'polypeptide(L)'
;MRTLRWMSIFTLRDRIQNKYIHEKVGVAPVSDEIRECRLRWFDHIKWRQFDDPIKRVYILDLTYVKKDRGISKKIWLESIRNDLSLLDVNENLTLNWTQWRKRIHVAEPR
;
A
#
# COMPACT_ATOMS: atom_id res chain seq x y z
N MET A 1 16.25 5.06 5.34
CA MET A 1 16.66 6.47 5.49
C MET A 1 18.16 6.69 5.70
N ARG A 2 18.89 5.84 6.43
CA ARG A 2 20.34 6.05 6.68
C ARG A 2 21.16 6.10 5.38
N THR A 3 20.95 5.15 4.47
CA THR A 3 21.61 5.09 3.16
C THR A 3 21.32 6.35 2.31
N LEU A 4 20.05 6.70 2.14
CA LEU A 4 19.63 7.91 1.41
C LEU A 4 20.23 9.20 1.99
N ARG A 5 20.30 9.29 3.32
CA ARG A 5 20.94 10.40 4.04
C ARG A 5 22.44 10.45 3.81
N TRP A 6 23.12 9.31 3.88
CA TRP A 6 24.55 9.21 3.60
C TRP A 6 24.89 9.62 2.16
N MET A 7 24.16 9.11 1.16
CA MET A 7 24.35 9.50 -0.25
C MET A 7 24.09 10.99 -0.49
N SER A 8 23.15 11.58 0.26
CA SER A 8 22.79 13.00 0.14
C SER A 8 23.62 13.95 1.00
N ILE A 9 24.62 13.43 1.74
CA ILE A 9 25.48 14.14 2.70
C ILE A 9 24.65 14.86 3.79
N PHE A 10 23.58 14.22 4.24
CA PHE A 10 22.76 14.73 5.34
C PHE A 10 22.93 13.88 6.59
N THR A 11 23.13 14.56 7.71
CA THR A 11 23.21 13.97 9.04
C THR A 11 21.87 14.09 9.76
N LEU A 12 21.77 13.49 10.95
CA LEU A 12 20.62 13.69 11.83
C LEU A 12 20.61 15.11 12.44
N ARG A 13 21.74 15.80 12.50
CA ARG A 13 21.86 17.15 13.07
C ARG A 13 21.18 18.21 12.21
N ASP A 14 21.12 17.98 10.90
CA ASP A 14 20.53 18.91 9.94
C ASP A 14 19.00 19.01 10.08
N ARG A 15 18.36 18.08 10.81
CA ARG A 15 16.90 18.04 11.06
C ARG A 15 16.03 18.12 9.78
N ILE A 16 16.62 17.78 8.64
CA ILE A 16 15.95 17.78 7.35
C ILE A 16 14.85 16.71 7.34
N GLN A 17 13.67 17.08 6.87
CA GLN A 17 12.53 16.18 6.77
C GLN A 17 12.79 15.08 5.72
N ASN A 18 12.28 13.87 5.98
CA ASN A 18 12.45 12.75 5.06
C ASN A 18 11.87 13.05 3.67
N LYS A 19 10.76 13.79 3.60
CA LYS A 19 10.12 14.20 2.33
C LYS A 19 11.12 14.89 1.39
N TYR A 20 11.93 15.80 1.92
CA TYR A 20 12.95 16.50 1.14
C TYR A 20 14.06 15.57 0.63
N ILE A 21 14.46 14.57 1.43
CA ILE A 21 15.47 13.59 1.03
C ILE A 21 14.93 12.67 -0.08
N HIS A 22 13.66 12.25 0.03
CA HIS A 22 12.99 11.47 -1.00
C HIS A 22 12.91 12.24 -2.32
N GLU A 23 12.52 13.52 -2.28
CA GLU A 23 12.48 14.40 -3.45
C GLU A 23 13.86 14.61 -4.06
N LYS A 24 14.90 14.88 -3.24
CA LYS A 24 16.27 15.08 -3.71
C LYS A 24 16.86 13.85 -4.41
N VAL A 25 16.57 12.64 -3.91
CA VAL A 25 17.09 11.38 -4.48
C VAL A 25 16.18 10.84 -5.58
N GLY A 26 14.94 11.35 -5.72
CA GLY A 26 13.96 10.83 -6.66
C GLY A 26 13.37 9.47 -6.26
N VAL A 27 13.35 9.16 -4.96
CA VAL A 27 12.83 7.90 -4.41
C VAL A 27 11.45 8.14 -3.81
N ALA A 28 10.47 7.35 -4.22
CA ALA A 28 9.13 7.44 -3.64
C ALA A 28 9.13 7.20 -2.11
N PRO A 29 8.20 7.81 -1.37
CA PRO A 29 8.01 7.51 0.05
C PRO A 29 7.68 6.03 0.27
N VAL A 30 8.25 5.44 1.32
CA VAL A 30 8.00 4.03 1.69
C VAL A 30 6.51 3.74 1.91
N SER A 31 5.74 4.72 2.38
CA SER A 31 4.29 4.58 2.55
C SER A 31 3.57 4.31 1.23
N ASP A 32 4.03 4.92 0.14
CA ASP A 32 3.43 4.74 -1.19
C ASP A 32 3.80 3.37 -1.75
N GLU A 33 5.04 2.92 -1.56
CA GLU A 33 5.48 1.58 -1.97
C GLU A 33 4.72 0.47 -1.22
N ILE A 34 4.53 0.62 0.09
CA ILE A 34 3.72 -0.31 0.89
C ILE A 34 2.27 -0.34 0.38
N ARG A 35 1.72 0.82 0.03
CA ARG A 35 0.37 0.95 -0.52
C ARG A 35 0.25 0.25 -1.87
N GLU A 36 1.20 0.45 -2.78
CA GLU A 36 1.22 -0.27 -4.06
C GLU A 36 1.28 -1.79 -3.84
N CYS A 37 2.19 -2.28 -3.00
CA CYS A 37 2.28 -3.70 -2.68
C CYS A 37 0.97 -4.28 -2.12
N ARG A 38 0.29 -3.53 -1.24
CA ARG A 38 -1.01 -3.92 -0.70
C ARG A 38 -2.08 -4.01 -1.78
N LEU A 39 -2.16 -3.02 -2.68
CA LEU A 39 -3.12 -3.00 -3.79
C LEU A 39 -2.81 -4.06 -4.86
N ARG A 40 -1.53 -4.36 -5.11
CA ARG A 40 -1.12 -5.50 -5.95
C ARG A 40 -1.58 -6.84 -5.35
N TRP A 41 -1.49 -7.00 -4.04
CA TRP A 41 -1.99 -8.20 -3.36
C TRP A 41 -3.52 -8.28 -3.38
N PHE A 42 -4.20 -7.14 -3.24
CA PHE A 42 -5.65 -7.07 -3.35
C PHE A 42 -6.16 -7.52 -4.72
N ASP A 43 -5.53 -7.03 -5.79
CA ASP A 43 -5.77 -7.47 -7.16
C ASP A 43 -5.56 -8.99 -7.29
N HIS A 44 -4.44 -9.50 -6.79
CA HIS A 44 -4.18 -10.93 -6.78
C HIS A 44 -5.32 -11.75 -6.13
N ILE A 45 -5.87 -11.29 -5.01
CA ILE A 45 -7.04 -11.92 -4.36
C ILE A 45 -8.30 -11.76 -5.22
N LYS A 46 -8.49 -10.62 -5.90
CA LYS A 46 -9.67 -10.39 -6.76
C LYS A 46 -9.76 -11.34 -7.94
N TRP A 47 -8.63 -11.70 -8.54
CA TRP A 47 -8.55 -12.60 -9.69
C TRP A 47 -8.57 -14.09 -9.35
N ARG A 48 -8.44 -14.46 -8.08
CA ARG A 48 -8.52 -15.85 -7.64
C ARG A 48 -9.95 -16.42 -7.80
N GLN A 49 -10.03 -17.69 -8.15
CA GLN A 49 -11.28 -18.44 -8.26
C GLN A 49 -12.01 -18.49 -6.91
N PHE A 50 -13.34 -18.62 -6.92
CA PHE A 50 -14.16 -18.65 -5.70
C PHE A 50 -13.81 -19.81 -4.77
N ASP A 51 -13.35 -20.95 -5.32
CA ASP A 51 -12.95 -22.12 -4.53
C ASP A 51 -11.55 -22.00 -3.92
N ASP A 52 -10.77 -20.98 -4.30
CA ASP A 52 -9.45 -20.74 -3.73
C ASP A 52 -9.57 -20.39 -2.23
N PRO A 53 -8.83 -21.06 -1.34
CA PRO A 53 -8.96 -20.86 0.11
C PRO A 53 -8.72 -19.41 0.53
N ILE A 54 -7.84 -18.68 -0.16
CA ILE A 54 -7.55 -17.28 0.13
C ILE A 54 -8.75 -16.40 -0.23
N LYS A 55 -9.40 -16.69 -1.37
CA LYS A 55 -10.62 -16.00 -1.81
C LYS A 55 -11.78 -16.25 -0.85
N ARG A 56 -11.92 -17.49 -0.37
CA ARG A 56 -12.95 -17.88 0.59
C ARG A 56 -12.80 -17.13 1.91
N VAL A 57 -11.60 -17.05 2.47
CA VAL A 57 -11.34 -16.28 3.70
C VAL A 57 -11.60 -14.78 3.50
N TYR A 58 -11.28 -14.24 2.32
CA TYR A 58 -11.60 -12.85 1.99
C TYR A 58 -13.13 -12.59 1.94
N ILE A 59 -13.90 -13.51 1.36
CA ILE A 59 -15.37 -13.39 1.26
C ILE A 59 -16.04 -13.64 2.61
N LEU A 60 -15.48 -14.54 3.44
CA LEU A 60 -15.88 -14.77 4.82
C LEU A 60 -15.48 -13.55 5.65
N ASP A 61 -16.34 -12.52 5.62
CA ASP A 61 -16.09 -11.23 6.22
C ASP A 61 -15.78 -11.39 7.73
N LEU A 62 -14.49 -11.24 8.08
CA LEU A 62 -13.99 -11.32 9.46
C LEU A 62 -14.39 -10.09 10.31
N THR A 63 -15.25 -9.21 9.78
CA THR A 63 -15.77 -8.01 10.45
C THR A 63 -16.51 -8.34 11.75
N TYR A 64 -17.02 -9.56 11.88
CA TYR A 64 -17.77 -10.01 13.06
C TYR A 64 -16.93 -10.62 14.18
N VAL A 65 -15.59 -10.68 14.05
CA VAL A 65 -14.74 -11.14 15.15
C VAL A 65 -14.64 -10.04 16.20
N LYS A 66 -15.35 -10.21 17.34
CA LYS A 66 -15.15 -9.37 18.54
C LYS A 66 -13.66 -9.37 18.90
N LYS A 67 -13.01 -8.22 18.77
CA LYS A 67 -11.59 -8.05 19.12
C LYS A 67 -11.44 -7.58 20.56
N ASP A 68 -10.50 -8.18 21.26
CA ASP A 68 -10.14 -7.83 22.62
C ASP A 68 -9.50 -6.44 22.73
N ARG A 69 -9.51 -5.88 23.94
CA ARG A 69 -8.86 -4.59 24.24
C ARG A 69 -7.36 -4.66 23.95
N GLY A 70 -6.85 -3.70 23.19
CA GLY A 70 -5.42 -3.56 22.85
C GLY A 70 -5.06 -3.92 21.41
N ILE A 71 -5.92 -4.64 20.69
CA ILE A 71 -5.72 -4.94 19.26
C ILE A 71 -6.11 -3.72 18.42
N SER A 72 -5.23 -3.32 17.49
CA SER A 72 -5.54 -2.22 16.57
C SER A 72 -6.82 -2.51 15.77
N LYS A 73 -7.71 -1.53 15.70
CA LYS A 73 -9.03 -1.68 15.05
C LYS A 73 -8.96 -1.79 13.53
N LYS A 74 -7.83 -1.40 12.91
CA LYS A 74 -7.68 -1.37 11.46
C LYS A 74 -7.82 -2.77 10.88
N ILE A 75 -8.85 -2.97 10.07
CA ILE A 75 -9.01 -4.19 9.27
C ILE A 75 -8.20 -4.01 7.99
N TRP A 76 -7.58 -5.08 7.49
CA TRP A 76 -6.84 -5.04 6.21
C TRP A 76 -7.73 -4.49 5.08
N LEU A 77 -9.00 -4.89 5.04
CA LEU A 77 -10.04 -4.39 4.12
C LEU A 77 -10.27 -2.87 4.27
N GLU A 78 -10.33 -2.36 5.49
CA GLU A 78 -10.47 -0.93 5.77
C GLU A 78 -9.24 -0.15 5.29
N SER A 79 -8.05 -0.73 5.45
CA SER A 79 -6.82 -0.15 4.91
C SER A 79 -6.83 -0.09 3.38
N ILE A 80 -7.34 -1.12 2.69
CA ILE A 80 -7.54 -1.09 1.24
C ILE A 80 -8.55 -0.02 0.83
N ARG A 81 -9.70 0.08 1.50
CA ARG A 81 -10.70 1.11 1.21
C ARG A 81 -10.12 2.51 1.34
N ASN A 82 -9.30 2.74 2.37
CA ASN A 82 -8.58 4.01 2.55
C ASN A 82 -7.57 4.26 1.43
N ASP A 83 -6.79 3.25 1.04
CA ASP A 83 -5.81 3.36 -0.04
C ASP A 83 -6.48 3.64 -1.40
N LEU A 84 -7.63 3.02 -1.66
CA LEU A 84 -8.44 3.24 -2.86
C LEU A 84 -9.05 4.63 -2.90
N SER A 85 -9.57 5.09 -1.75
CA SER A 85 -10.10 6.45 -1.59
C SER A 85 -9.01 7.49 -1.83
N LEU A 86 -7.81 7.28 -1.29
CA LEU A 86 -6.67 8.18 -1.48
C LEU A 86 -6.22 8.29 -2.94
N LEU A 87 -6.36 7.21 -3.71
CA LEU A 87 -6.04 7.17 -5.14
C LEU A 87 -7.20 7.57 -6.06
N ASP A 88 -8.40 7.76 -5.51
CA ASP A 88 -9.64 7.92 -6.27
C ASP A 88 -9.83 6.80 -7.32
N VAL A 89 -9.59 5.55 -6.89
CA VAL A 89 -9.68 4.35 -7.74
C VAL A 89 -10.84 3.47 -7.28
N ASN A 90 -11.70 3.09 -8.22
CA ASN A 90 -12.78 2.14 -7.96
C ASN A 90 -12.25 0.70 -7.88
N GLU A 91 -12.75 -0.07 -6.91
CA GLU A 91 -12.48 -1.50 -6.74
C GLU A 91 -12.77 -2.32 -8.01
N ASN A 92 -13.80 -1.95 -8.79
CA ASN A 92 -14.16 -2.64 -10.04
C ASN A 92 -13.11 -2.50 -11.14
N LEU A 93 -12.19 -1.53 -11.01
CA LEU A 93 -11.10 -1.32 -11.96
C LEU A 93 -10.07 -2.47 -11.92
N THR A 94 -10.09 -3.30 -10.87
CA THR A 94 -9.28 -4.53 -10.78
C THR A 94 -9.54 -5.49 -11.94
N LEU A 95 -10.73 -5.47 -12.56
CA LEU A 95 -11.05 -6.28 -13.74
C LEU A 95 -10.24 -5.87 -14.98
N ASN A 96 -9.70 -4.65 -15.02
CA ASN A 96 -8.81 -4.18 -16.07
C ASN A 96 -7.37 -4.05 -15.56
N TRP A 97 -6.61 -5.15 -15.66
CA TRP A 97 -5.26 -5.26 -15.11
C TRP A 97 -4.29 -4.17 -15.61
N THR A 98 -4.39 -3.78 -16.88
CA THR A 98 -3.49 -2.76 -17.46
C THR A 98 -3.73 -1.38 -16.87
N GLN A 99 -5.00 -0.99 -16.73
CA GLN A 99 -5.38 0.29 -16.14
C GLN A 99 -5.11 0.29 -14.64
N TRP A 100 -5.38 -0.84 -13.96
CA TRP A 100 -5.09 -1.01 -12.54
C TRP A 100 -3.61 -0.83 -12.23
N ARG A 101 -2.73 -1.55 -12.94
CA ARG A 101 -1.27 -1.44 -12.74
C ARG A 101 -0.76 -0.03 -12.96
N LYS A 102 -1.24 0.66 -14.00
CA LYS A 102 -0.87 2.06 -14.27
C LYS A 102 -1.31 3.02 -13.16
N ARG A 103 -2.47 2.79 -12.54
CA ARG A 103 -3.02 3.67 -11.50
C ARG A 103 -2.39 3.46 -10.13
N ILE A 104 -2.02 2.23 -9.79
CA ILE A 104 -1.41 1.92 -8.50
C ILE A 104 0.11 2.09 -8.51
N HIS A 105 0.73 2.18 -9.68
CA HIS A 105 2.18 2.22 -9.81
C HIS A 105 2.77 3.46 -9.15
N VAL A 106 3.68 3.22 -8.23
CA VAL A 106 4.55 4.21 -7.61
C VAL A 106 5.87 4.12 -8.35
N ALA A 107 6.33 5.27 -8.86
CA ALA A 107 7.55 5.34 -9.66
C ALA A 107 8.74 4.71 -8.89
N GLU A 108 9.42 3.76 -9.53
CA GLU A 108 10.68 3.23 -9.01
C GLU A 108 11.78 4.28 -9.15
N PRO A 109 12.69 4.41 -8.16
CA PRO A 109 13.88 5.24 -8.35
C PRO A 109 14.72 4.66 -9.49
N ARG A 110 15.02 5.50 -10.49
CA ARG A 110 15.95 5.19 -11.60
C ARG A 110 17.38 5.03 -11.12
#